data_AF-A0A355CNL9-F1
#
_entry.id   AF-A0A355CNL9-F1
#
_cell.length_a   1.000
_cell.length_b   1.000
_cell.length_c   1.000
_cell.angle_alpha   90.00
_cell.angle_beta   90.00
_cell.angle_gamma   90.00
#
_symmetry.space_group_name_H-M   'P 1'
#
loop_
_entity.id
_entity.type
_entity.pdbx_description
1 polymer ?
#
loop_
_entity_poly.entity_id
_entity_poly.type
_entity_poly.pdbx_seq_one_letter_code
_entity_poly.pdbx_strand_id
1 'polypeptide(L)'
;RFFEVNDDGTLLFSGDNGIPLIRYHISDNGGLISYEAMLDFLAAWGFNPGEHLQQAAALNLLPNSDFPRGIRRLPFVYVFGRSHFTVSYFGANIYPENVTVGLEVPKIREWVTGKFVLQVREDSDRNRFLSVVVELAPGVDGDEEKQKAIASSILSQLRRLNSEFANYVPPEYQLPMVTLTATGDAEYFPMGVKHRYTRQ
;
A
#
# COMPACT_ATOMS: atom_id res chain seq x y z
N ARG A 1 3.87 -13.95 20.21
CA ARG A 1 4.01 -12.83 19.26
C ARG A 1 3.09 -11.72 19.74
N PHE A 2 3.57 -10.49 19.82
CA PHE A 2 2.86 -9.35 20.39
C PHE A 2 2.82 -8.22 19.38
N PHE A 3 1.70 -7.53 19.32
CA PHE A 3 1.53 -6.33 18.54
C PHE A 3 1.25 -5.16 19.48
N GLU A 4 1.77 -3.99 19.14
CA GLU A 4 1.48 -2.71 19.79
C GLU A 4 1.18 -1.67 18.70
N VAL A 5 0.49 -0.60 19.06
CA VAL A 5 0.28 0.57 18.18
C VAL A 5 1.19 1.68 18.69
N ASN A 6 2.01 2.23 17.80
CA ASN A 6 2.87 3.36 18.06
C ASN A 6 2.06 4.67 18.05
N ASP A 7 2.62 5.76 18.59
CA ASP A 7 1.90 7.04 18.74
C ASP A 7 1.44 7.67 17.41
N ASP A 8 2.07 7.29 16.30
CA ASP A 8 1.75 7.71 14.94
C ASP A 8 0.69 6.83 14.23
N GLY A 9 0.10 5.85 14.94
CA GLY A 9 -0.92 4.95 14.39
C GLY A 9 -0.37 3.75 13.61
N THR A 10 0.93 3.50 13.71
CA THR A 10 1.61 2.39 13.03
C THR A 10 1.87 1.21 13.96
N LEU A 11 2.00 0.00 13.40
CA LEU A 11 2.15 -1.22 14.19
C LEU A 11 3.61 -1.51 14.55
N LEU A 12 3.81 -2.01 15.78
CA LEU A 12 5.04 -2.59 16.28
C LEU A 12 4.84 -4.10 16.49
N PHE A 13 5.87 -4.89 16.24
CA PHE A 13 5.83 -6.35 16.35
C PHE A 13 6.96 -6.88 17.24
N SER A 14 6.61 -7.77 18.17
CA SER A 14 7.57 -8.54 18.97
C SER A 14 7.36 -10.04 18.78
N GLY A 15 8.44 -10.78 18.51
CA GLY A 15 8.37 -12.21 18.21
C GLY A 15 9.66 -12.96 18.53
N ASP A 16 9.48 -14.15 19.07
CA ASP A 16 10.52 -15.17 19.28
C ASP A 16 10.75 -15.92 17.96
N ASN A 17 11.48 -15.27 17.05
CA ASN A 17 12.01 -15.90 15.84
C ASN A 17 13.48 -16.27 16.06
N GLY A 18 14.12 -16.93 15.10
CA GLY A 18 15.55 -17.29 15.18
C GLY A 18 16.47 -16.10 15.52
N ILE A 19 16.08 -14.88 15.12
CA ILE A 19 16.54 -13.63 15.73
C ILE A 19 15.32 -12.96 16.38
N PRO A 20 15.33 -12.72 17.70
CA PRO A 20 14.22 -12.07 18.37
C PRO A 20 13.98 -10.66 17.82
N LEU A 21 12.73 -10.37 17.46
CA LEU A 21 12.28 -9.01 17.15
C LEU A 21 11.64 -8.44 18.40
N ILE A 22 12.08 -7.26 18.83
CA ILE A 22 11.56 -6.56 20.02
C ILE A 22 11.10 -5.17 19.57
N ARG A 23 9.80 -4.88 19.73
CA ARG A 23 9.15 -3.64 19.30
C ARG A 23 9.59 -3.20 17.89
N TYR A 24 9.70 -4.16 16.98
CA TYR A 24 10.14 -3.90 15.62
C TYR A 24 9.06 -3.11 14.88
N HIS A 25 9.42 -1.94 14.37
CA HIS A 25 8.51 -1.06 13.65
C HIS A 25 8.29 -1.58 12.23
N ILE A 26 7.12 -2.16 11.98
CA ILE A 26 6.78 -2.71 10.66
C ILE A 26 6.27 -1.64 9.69
N SER A 27 6.12 -0.40 10.17
CA SER A 27 5.65 0.75 9.39
C SER A 27 4.33 0.48 8.68
N ASP A 28 3.43 -0.30 9.28
CA ASP A 28 2.10 -0.55 8.74
C ASP A 28 1.07 0.22 9.58
N ASN A 29 0.23 1.03 8.92
CA ASN A 29 -0.96 1.60 9.54
C ASN A 29 -1.92 0.46 9.90
N GLY A 30 -2.48 0.55 11.09
CA GLY A 30 -3.39 -0.47 11.58
C GLY A 30 -3.81 -0.20 13.00
N GLY A 31 -4.20 -1.25 13.69
CA GLY A 31 -4.54 -1.14 15.10
C GLY A 31 -4.89 -2.46 15.73
N LEU A 32 -5.25 -2.35 17.00
CA LEU A 32 -5.63 -3.45 17.85
C LEU A 32 -7.05 -3.23 18.35
N ILE A 33 -7.86 -4.27 18.24
CA ILE A 33 -9.17 -4.34 18.89
C ILE A 33 -9.04 -5.42 19.95
N SER A 34 -9.33 -5.09 21.21
CA SER A 34 -9.33 -6.11 22.27
C SER A 34 -10.38 -7.18 21.97
N TYR A 35 -10.19 -8.36 22.54
CA TYR A 35 -11.14 -9.45 22.41
C TYR A 35 -12.54 -9.01 22.85
N GLU A 36 -12.61 -8.34 24.00
CA GLU A 36 -13.85 -7.83 24.60
C GLU A 36 -14.51 -6.79 23.71
N ALA A 37 -13.76 -5.78 23.24
CA ALA A 37 -14.30 -4.73 22.38
C ALA A 37 -14.88 -5.28 21.07
N MET A 38 -14.25 -6.31 20.50
CA MET A 38 -14.78 -6.98 19.32
C MET A 38 -16.08 -7.73 19.62
N LEU A 39 -16.15 -8.46 20.74
CA LEU A 39 -17.37 -9.17 21.12
C LEU A 39 -18.52 -8.22 21.43
N ASP A 40 -18.25 -7.13 22.14
CA ASP A 40 -19.25 -6.10 22.44
C ASP A 40 -19.76 -5.45 21.15
N PHE A 41 -18.85 -5.16 20.20
CA PHE A 41 -19.21 -4.68 18.88
C PHE A 41 -20.14 -5.68 18.17
N LEU A 42 -19.77 -6.96 18.07
CA LEU A 42 -20.59 -7.96 17.39
C LEU A 42 -21.95 -8.18 18.08
N ALA A 43 -21.99 -8.17 19.41
CA ALA A 43 -23.21 -8.31 20.19
C ALA A 43 -24.19 -7.15 19.94
N ALA A 44 -23.67 -5.92 19.79
CA ALA A 44 -24.49 -4.76 19.41
C ALA A 44 -25.14 -4.91 18.02
N TRP A 45 -24.57 -5.76 17.16
CA TRP A 45 -25.13 -6.14 15.86
C TRP A 45 -25.95 -7.44 15.91
N GLY A 46 -26.28 -7.94 17.09
CA GLY A 46 -27.09 -9.14 17.28
C GLY A 46 -26.35 -10.45 17.00
N PHE A 47 -25.02 -10.44 17.00
CA PHE A 47 -24.20 -11.63 16.77
C PHE A 47 -23.32 -11.95 17.98
N ASN A 48 -23.52 -13.12 18.58
CA ASN A 48 -22.67 -13.65 19.64
C ASN A 48 -21.94 -14.92 19.15
N PRO A 49 -20.65 -14.82 18.77
CA PRO A 49 -19.88 -15.97 18.29
C PRO A 49 -19.81 -17.11 19.30
N GLY A 50 -19.73 -16.80 20.60
CA GLY A 50 -19.61 -17.79 21.66
C GLY A 50 -20.86 -18.66 21.78
N GLU A 51 -22.03 -18.03 21.77
CA GLU A 51 -23.33 -18.73 21.81
C GLU A 51 -23.56 -19.57 20.56
N HIS A 52 -23.28 -19.02 19.38
CA HIS A 52 -23.43 -19.74 18.11
C HIS A 52 -22.55 -20.99 18.05
N LEU A 53 -21.29 -20.89 18.50
CA LEU A 53 -20.37 -22.02 18.54
C LEU A 53 -20.81 -23.08 19.56
N GLN A 54 -21.34 -22.68 20.72
CA GLN A 54 -21.89 -23.61 21.71
C GLN A 54 -23.11 -24.36 21.17
N GLN A 55 -24.01 -23.65 20.49
CA GLN A 55 -25.18 -24.27 19.85
C GLN A 55 -24.77 -25.24 18.74
N ALA A 56 -23.82 -24.86 17.87
CA ALA A 56 -23.32 -25.73 16.81
C ALA A 56 -22.67 -27.02 17.36
N ALA A 57 -21.94 -26.92 18.47
CA ALA A 57 -21.37 -28.07 19.16
C ALA A 57 -22.46 -28.95 19.78
N ALA A 58 -23.46 -28.37 20.45
CA ALA A 58 -24.57 -29.10 21.06
C ALA A 58 -25.43 -29.86 20.04
N LEU A 59 -25.56 -29.32 18.82
CA LEU A 59 -26.28 -29.93 17.70
C LEU A 59 -25.42 -30.88 16.86
N ASN A 60 -24.16 -31.11 17.24
CA ASN A 60 -23.18 -31.92 16.52
C ASN A 60 -23.04 -31.52 15.03
N LEU A 61 -23.19 -30.23 14.72
CA LEU A 61 -23.15 -29.69 13.36
C LEU A 61 -21.71 -29.55 12.82
N LEU A 62 -20.71 -29.84 13.65
CA LEU A 62 -19.29 -29.82 13.29
C LEU A 62 -18.62 -31.17 13.60
N PRO A 63 -19.08 -32.28 12.97
CA PRO A 63 -18.47 -33.58 13.17
C PRO A 63 -17.04 -33.54 12.63
N ASN A 64 -16.06 -33.92 13.44
CA ASN A 64 -14.60 -33.82 13.19
C ASN A 64 -13.95 -32.46 13.48
N SER A 65 -14.65 -31.52 14.13
CA SER A 65 -13.95 -30.38 14.72
C SER A 65 -13.34 -30.78 16.07
N ASP A 66 -12.06 -30.44 16.30
CA ASP A 66 -11.40 -30.54 17.61
C ASP A 66 -11.95 -29.49 18.60
N PHE A 67 -13.27 -29.27 18.62
CA PHE A 67 -13.92 -28.47 19.64
C PHE A 67 -13.91 -29.28 20.95
N PRO A 68 -13.35 -28.76 22.06
CA PRO A 68 -12.99 -27.38 22.30
C PRO A 68 -11.47 -27.25 22.54
N ARG A 69 -10.67 -26.88 21.53
CA ARG A 69 -9.32 -26.32 21.80
C ARG A 69 -9.33 -24.98 22.56
N GLY A 70 -10.48 -24.58 23.10
CA GLY A 70 -10.71 -23.37 23.88
C GLY A 70 -10.78 -22.13 23.00
N ILE A 71 -11.74 -21.24 23.26
CA ILE A 71 -11.74 -19.91 22.64
C ILE A 71 -10.55 -19.14 23.21
N ARG A 72 -9.60 -18.78 22.34
CA ARG A 72 -8.45 -17.98 22.74
C ARG A 72 -8.84 -16.52 22.82
N ARG A 73 -8.78 -15.94 24.02
CA ARG A 73 -9.02 -14.51 24.26
C ARG A 73 -7.80 -13.69 23.85
N LEU A 74 -7.58 -13.57 22.55
CA LEU A 74 -6.51 -12.77 21.96
C LEU A 74 -7.11 -11.53 21.28
N PRO A 75 -6.38 -10.41 21.26
CA PRO A 75 -6.80 -9.24 20.51
C PRO A 75 -6.80 -9.53 19.00
N PHE A 76 -7.57 -8.73 18.28
CA PHE A 76 -7.62 -8.71 16.82
C PHE A 76 -6.67 -7.62 16.32
N VAL A 77 -5.86 -7.96 15.32
CA VAL A 77 -4.98 -7.01 14.62
C VAL A 77 -5.60 -6.73 13.26
N TYR A 78 -5.72 -5.46 12.89
CA TYR A 78 -6.07 -5.06 11.51
C TYR A 78 -4.95 -4.22 10.91
N VAL A 79 -4.75 -4.36 9.60
CA VAL A 79 -3.68 -3.70 8.84
C VAL A 79 -4.32 -3.02 7.63
N PHE A 80 -4.12 -1.71 7.51
CA PHE A 80 -4.58 -0.90 6.37
C PHE A 80 -3.52 -0.75 5.27
N GLY A 81 -2.24 -0.95 5.61
CA GLY A 81 -1.11 -0.91 4.68
C GLY A 81 0.03 -0.04 5.21
N ARG A 82 1.15 -0.01 4.49
CA ARG A 82 2.37 0.71 4.90
C ARG A 82 2.10 2.21 5.16
N SER A 83 2.55 2.71 6.29
CA SER A 83 2.63 4.12 6.62
C SER A 83 3.77 4.79 5.86
N HIS A 84 3.42 5.91 5.24
CA HIS A 84 4.28 6.86 4.56
C HIS A 84 4.77 6.45 3.16
N PHE A 85 4.41 7.31 2.21
CA PHE A 85 4.97 7.45 0.87
C PHE A 85 4.86 6.26 -0.08
N THR A 86 4.20 5.15 0.25
CA THR A 86 3.99 4.04 -0.69
C THR A 86 2.61 4.03 -1.34
N VAL A 87 2.53 3.40 -2.52
CA VAL A 87 1.27 3.09 -3.19
C VAL A 87 1.15 1.59 -3.33
N SER A 88 0.06 1.00 -2.82
CA SER A 88 -0.21 -0.44 -2.97
C SER A 88 -0.92 -0.70 -4.30
N TYR A 89 -0.34 -1.57 -5.13
CA TYR A 89 -0.87 -1.92 -6.45
C TYR A 89 -0.74 -3.43 -6.67
N PHE A 90 -1.87 -4.14 -6.81
CA PHE A 90 -1.93 -5.62 -6.85
C PHE A 90 -1.16 -6.30 -5.69
N GLY A 91 -1.17 -5.69 -4.50
CA GLY A 91 -0.46 -6.21 -3.33
C GLY A 91 1.04 -5.88 -3.30
N ALA A 92 1.60 -5.32 -4.36
CA ALA A 92 2.97 -4.79 -4.36
C ALA A 92 3.00 -3.38 -3.75
N ASN A 93 3.96 -3.13 -2.86
CA ASN A 93 4.21 -1.80 -2.32
C ASN A 93 5.18 -1.06 -3.24
N ILE A 94 4.70 -0.02 -3.92
CA ILE A 94 5.50 0.81 -4.82
C ILE A 94 6.02 2.03 -4.06
N TYR A 95 7.34 2.19 -4.05
CA TYR A 95 8.03 3.28 -3.36
C TYR A 95 8.42 4.39 -4.36
N PRO A 96 8.33 5.68 -4.00
CA PRO A 96 8.71 6.80 -4.85
C PRO A 96 10.14 6.68 -5.35
N GLU A 97 11.04 6.15 -4.53
CA GLU A 97 12.44 5.93 -4.89
C GLU A 97 12.58 4.98 -6.09
N ASN A 98 11.64 4.03 -6.29
CA ASN A 98 11.64 3.19 -7.49
C ASN A 98 11.34 4.02 -8.76
N VAL A 99 10.51 5.06 -8.64
CA VAL A 99 10.14 5.96 -9.74
C VAL A 99 11.24 6.99 -9.99
N THR A 100 11.82 7.58 -8.94
CA THR A 100 12.90 8.58 -9.01
C THR A 100 14.06 8.08 -9.87
N VAL A 101 14.51 6.84 -9.67
CA VAL A 101 15.61 6.24 -10.45
C VAL A 101 15.28 6.18 -11.95
N GLY A 102 14.00 6.01 -12.30
CA GLY A 102 13.55 6.04 -13.70
C GLY A 102 13.59 7.43 -14.32
N LEU A 103 13.50 8.49 -13.51
CA LEU A 103 13.57 9.88 -13.96
C LEU A 103 15.01 10.41 -14.03
N GLU A 104 15.94 9.82 -13.27
CA GLU A 104 17.33 10.29 -13.17
C GLU A 104 18.25 9.82 -14.31
N VAL A 105 17.75 9.02 -15.26
CA VAL A 105 18.55 8.54 -16.39
C VAL A 105 18.95 9.70 -17.34
N PRO A 106 20.14 9.66 -17.98
CA PRO A 106 20.72 10.83 -18.66
C PRO A 106 19.81 11.56 -19.64
N LYS A 107 19.03 10.85 -20.48
CA LYS A 107 18.11 11.46 -21.44
C LYS A 107 16.89 12.12 -20.77
N ILE A 108 16.37 11.51 -19.69
CA ILE A 108 15.11 11.95 -19.05
C ILE A 108 15.36 13.06 -18.04
N ARG A 109 16.45 13.02 -17.29
CA ARG A 109 16.76 14.03 -16.26
C ARG A 109 16.89 15.45 -16.80
N GLU A 110 17.15 15.59 -18.11
CA GLU A 110 17.21 16.89 -18.80
C GLU A 110 15.81 17.47 -19.09
N TRP A 111 14.76 16.64 -19.04
CA TRP A 111 13.39 17.04 -19.39
C TRP A 111 12.51 17.34 -18.18
N VAL A 112 12.89 16.87 -17.00
CA VAL A 112 12.04 16.86 -15.80
C VAL A 112 12.74 17.55 -14.64
N THR A 113 11.96 18.07 -13.68
CA THR A 113 12.52 18.64 -12.45
C THR A 113 12.91 17.57 -11.42
N GLY A 114 12.48 16.33 -11.64
CA GLY A 114 12.54 15.23 -10.67
C GLY A 114 11.30 15.14 -9.77
N LYS A 115 10.39 16.11 -9.79
CA LYS A 115 9.11 15.99 -9.09
C LYS A 115 8.12 15.13 -9.86
N PHE A 116 7.39 14.31 -9.12
CA PHE A 116 6.29 13.52 -9.65
C PHE A 116 5.26 13.25 -8.56
N VAL A 117 4.08 12.78 -8.97
CA VAL A 117 3.02 12.28 -8.10
C VAL A 117 2.63 10.88 -8.58
N LEU A 118 2.80 9.89 -7.70
CA LEU A 118 2.45 8.49 -7.87
C LEU A 118 1.12 8.19 -7.20
N GLN A 119 0.21 7.51 -7.89
CA GLN A 119 -1.11 7.14 -7.37
C GLN A 119 -1.69 5.97 -8.17
N VAL A 120 -2.63 5.24 -7.58
CA VAL A 120 -3.47 4.28 -8.32
C VAL A 120 -4.77 4.96 -8.68
N ARG A 121 -5.15 4.88 -9.95
CA ARG A 121 -6.44 5.38 -10.45
C ARG A 121 -7.25 4.26 -11.04
N GLU A 122 -8.55 4.50 -11.16
CA GLU A 122 -9.49 3.60 -11.82
C GLU A 122 -10.01 4.30 -13.09
N ASP A 123 -10.13 3.55 -14.19
CA ASP A 123 -10.79 4.02 -15.40
C ASP A 123 -12.33 3.90 -15.29
N SER A 124 -13.05 4.21 -16.37
CA SER A 124 -14.52 4.10 -16.41
C SER A 124 -15.04 2.67 -16.15
N ASP A 125 -14.23 1.67 -16.45
CA ASP A 125 -14.55 0.25 -16.30
C ASP A 125 -14.07 -0.31 -14.94
N ARG A 126 -13.56 0.57 -14.06
CA ARG A 126 -12.97 0.26 -12.75
C ARG A 126 -11.69 -0.58 -12.82
N ASN A 127 -11.01 -0.59 -13.96
CA ASN A 127 -9.69 -1.17 -14.04
C ASN A 127 -8.67 -0.26 -13.37
N ARG A 128 -7.87 -0.82 -12.47
CA ARG A 128 -6.84 -0.07 -11.75
C ARG A 128 -5.58 0.05 -12.59
N PHE A 129 -5.07 1.28 -12.72
CA PHE A 129 -3.80 1.55 -13.38
C PHE A 129 -2.89 2.41 -12.50
N LEU A 130 -1.58 2.21 -12.67
CA LEU A 130 -0.57 3.01 -12.00
C LEU A 130 -0.40 4.35 -12.74
N SER A 131 -0.70 5.46 -12.08
CA SER A 131 -0.58 6.81 -12.62
C SER A 131 0.66 7.50 -12.06
N VAL A 132 1.47 8.08 -12.94
CA VAL A 132 2.62 8.90 -12.58
C VAL A 132 2.54 10.24 -13.29
N VAL A 133 2.21 11.29 -12.55
CA VAL A 133 2.25 12.66 -13.08
C VAL A 133 3.64 13.22 -12.87
N VAL A 134 4.29 13.75 -13.91
CA VAL A 134 5.68 14.20 -13.88
C VAL A 134 5.77 15.68 -14.23
N GLU A 135 6.49 16.44 -13.41
CA GLU A 135 6.76 17.86 -13.65
C GLU A 135 7.90 18.02 -14.67
N LEU A 136 7.58 18.64 -15.81
CA LEU A 136 8.58 19.01 -16.81
C LEU A 136 9.45 20.16 -16.31
N ALA A 137 10.70 20.19 -16.77
CA ALA A 137 11.60 21.31 -16.53
C ALA A 137 11.10 22.60 -17.23
N PRO A 138 11.46 23.79 -16.72
CA PRO A 138 10.99 25.05 -17.32
C PRO A 138 11.36 25.15 -18.80
N GLY A 139 10.36 25.49 -19.63
CA GLY A 139 10.54 25.65 -21.08
C GLY A 139 10.63 24.33 -21.87
N VAL A 140 10.44 23.18 -21.23
CA VAL A 140 10.34 21.89 -21.92
C VAL A 140 8.87 21.57 -22.20
N ASP A 141 8.55 21.36 -23.48
CA ASP A 141 7.23 20.91 -23.89
C ASP A 141 7.11 19.38 -23.79
N GLY A 142 5.96 18.94 -23.30
CA GLY A 142 5.57 17.54 -23.25
C GLY A 142 5.15 17.05 -24.63
N ASP A 143 5.61 15.85 -24.99
CA ASP A 143 5.18 15.14 -26.19
C ASP A 143 5.04 13.64 -25.90
N GLU A 144 4.44 12.91 -26.85
CA GLU A 144 4.25 11.47 -26.72
C GLU A 144 5.56 10.67 -26.63
N GLU A 145 6.64 11.14 -27.25
CA GLU A 145 7.93 10.44 -27.20
C GLU A 145 8.50 10.49 -25.78
N LYS A 146 8.52 11.68 -25.16
CA LYS A 146 8.95 11.88 -23.78
C LYS A 146 8.09 11.07 -22.82
N GLN A 147 6.77 11.10 -23.01
CA GLN A 147 5.85 10.34 -22.16
C GLN A 147 6.13 8.83 -22.23
N LYS A 148 6.29 8.26 -23.43
CA LYS A 148 6.61 6.83 -23.64
C LYS A 148 7.99 6.48 -23.08
N ALA A 149 8.99 7.33 -23.31
CA ALA A 149 10.35 7.13 -22.80
C ALA A 149 10.38 7.11 -21.26
N ILE A 150 9.68 8.05 -20.62
CA ILE A 150 9.55 8.11 -19.16
C ILE A 150 8.83 6.88 -18.63
N ALA A 151 7.69 6.50 -19.22
CA ALA A 151 6.93 5.32 -18.80
C ALA A 151 7.78 4.04 -18.90
N SER A 152 8.51 3.86 -20.00
CA SER A 152 9.40 2.72 -20.20
C SER A 152 10.58 2.71 -19.22
N SER A 153 11.16 3.87 -18.92
CA SER A 153 12.25 3.98 -17.95
C SER A 153 11.78 3.60 -16.54
N ILE A 154 10.65 4.16 -16.11
CA ILE A 154 10.03 3.84 -14.80
C ILE A 154 9.70 2.34 -14.72
N LEU A 155 9.07 1.77 -15.74
CA LEU A 155 8.75 0.33 -15.79
C LEU A 155 10.01 -0.53 -15.63
N SER A 156 11.08 -0.19 -16.36
CA SER A 156 12.36 -0.91 -16.27
C SER A 156 12.92 -0.89 -14.84
N GLN A 157 12.89 0.27 -14.19
CA GLN A 157 13.37 0.40 -12.81
C GLN A 157 12.45 -0.30 -11.80
N LEU A 158 11.13 -0.23 -11.96
CA LEU A 158 10.18 -0.95 -11.11
C LEU A 158 10.42 -2.46 -11.16
N ARG A 159 10.56 -3.04 -12.36
CA ARG A 159 10.87 -4.47 -12.54
C ARG A 159 12.22 -4.86 -11.92
N ARG A 160 13.21 -3.97 -11.99
CA ARG A 160 14.56 -4.22 -11.48
C ARG A 160 14.67 -4.11 -9.97
N LEU A 161 14.01 -3.10 -9.38
CA LEU A 161 14.20 -2.70 -7.98
C LEU A 161 13.12 -3.25 -7.04
N ASN A 162 11.97 -3.65 -7.57
CA ASN A 162 10.82 -4.06 -6.78
C ASN A 162 10.34 -5.45 -7.19
N SER A 163 10.77 -6.46 -6.43
CA SER A 163 10.43 -7.86 -6.68
C SER A 163 8.94 -8.14 -6.48
N GLU A 164 8.25 -7.44 -5.58
CA GLU A 164 6.80 -7.56 -5.43
C GLU A 164 6.12 -7.08 -6.71
N PHE A 165 6.48 -5.90 -7.22
CA PHE A 165 5.93 -5.37 -8.47
C PHE A 165 6.18 -6.33 -9.65
N ALA A 166 7.42 -6.80 -9.79
CA ALA A 166 7.81 -7.68 -10.88
C ALA A 166 7.03 -9.01 -10.90
N ASN A 167 6.67 -9.54 -9.73
CA ASN A 167 6.04 -10.85 -9.60
C ASN A 167 4.53 -10.81 -9.37
N TYR A 168 3.99 -9.75 -8.76
CA TYR A 168 2.58 -9.70 -8.33
C TYR A 168 1.69 -8.93 -9.32
N VAL A 169 2.25 -7.93 -10.00
CA VAL A 169 1.49 -7.12 -10.96
C VAL A 169 1.48 -7.84 -12.31
N PRO A 170 0.30 -8.14 -12.91
CA PRO A 170 0.26 -8.79 -14.23
C PRO A 170 0.88 -7.92 -15.33
N PRO A 171 1.59 -8.49 -16.32
CA PRO A 171 2.35 -7.74 -17.32
C PRO A 171 1.58 -6.62 -18.04
N GLU A 172 0.30 -6.86 -18.34
CA GLU A 172 -0.61 -5.91 -18.99
C GLU A 172 -0.94 -4.68 -18.13
N TYR A 173 -0.76 -4.77 -16.81
CA TYR A 173 -0.98 -3.69 -15.85
C TYR A 173 0.32 -3.02 -15.39
N GLN A 174 1.49 -3.51 -15.83
CA GLN A 174 2.77 -3.01 -15.33
C GLN A 174 3.17 -1.66 -15.92
N LEU A 175 2.81 -1.35 -17.17
CA LEU A 175 3.23 -0.10 -17.79
C LEU A 175 2.51 1.10 -17.12
N PRO A 176 3.22 2.02 -16.45
CA PRO A 176 2.57 3.16 -15.81
C PRO A 176 2.01 4.13 -16.85
N MET A 177 0.83 4.68 -16.57
CA MET A 177 0.28 5.79 -17.33
C MET A 177 0.92 7.09 -16.86
N VAL A 178 1.82 7.61 -17.68
CA VAL A 178 2.53 8.87 -17.41
C VAL A 178 1.74 10.05 -17.95
N THR A 179 1.58 11.09 -17.14
CA THR A 179 1.05 12.40 -17.56
C THR A 179 2.12 13.45 -17.32
N LEU A 180 2.34 14.33 -18.30
CA LEU A 180 3.33 15.40 -18.20
C LEU A 180 2.63 16.73 -17.94
N THR A 181 3.11 17.48 -16.96
CA THR A 181 2.60 18.84 -16.68
C THR A 181 3.74 19.84 -16.69
N ALA A 182 3.41 21.11 -16.95
CA ALA A 182 4.37 22.20 -16.86
C ALA A 182 4.88 22.38 -15.41
N THR A 183 6.02 23.04 -15.28
CA THR A 183 6.58 23.40 -13.96
C THR A 183 5.60 24.28 -13.18
N GLY A 184 5.37 23.94 -11.91
CA GLY A 184 4.52 24.72 -11.02
C GLY A 184 3.01 24.55 -11.26
N ASP A 185 2.59 23.46 -11.92
CA ASP A 185 1.18 23.11 -12.10
C ASP A 185 0.41 23.18 -10.77
N ALA A 186 -0.71 23.91 -10.72
CA ALA A 186 -1.42 24.17 -9.48
C ALA A 186 -2.08 22.92 -8.87
N GLU A 187 -2.46 21.95 -9.70
CA GLU A 187 -3.12 20.73 -9.25
C GLU A 187 -2.10 19.73 -8.70
N TYR A 188 -0.96 19.55 -9.36
CA TYR A 188 0.03 18.51 -9.02
C TYR A 188 1.28 19.04 -8.32
N PHE A 189 1.74 20.24 -8.66
CA PHE A 189 3.02 20.81 -8.22
C PHE A 189 2.89 22.26 -7.71
N PRO A 190 1.97 22.54 -6.75
CA PRO A 190 1.79 23.88 -6.21
C PRO A 190 3.10 24.44 -5.62
N MET A 191 3.41 25.70 -5.98
CA MET A 191 4.60 26.38 -5.48
C MET A 191 4.46 26.81 -4.03
N GLY A 192 5.55 26.78 -3.28
CA GLY A 192 5.60 27.26 -1.89
C GLY A 192 5.11 26.27 -0.83
N VAL A 193 4.73 25.05 -1.21
CA VAL A 193 4.37 23.97 -0.27
C VAL A 193 5.33 22.78 -0.37
N LYS A 194 5.41 21.98 0.71
CA LYS A 194 6.19 20.75 0.71
C LYS A 194 5.61 19.76 -0.31
N HIS A 195 6.44 19.31 -1.25
CA HIS A 195 6.04 18.36 -2.29
C HIS A 195 5.62 17.00 -1.70
N ARG A 196 4.58 16.40 -2.27
CA ARG A 196 4.10 15.06 -1.90
C ARG A 196 4.20 14.14 -3.11
N TYR A 197 5.00 13.09 -2.98
CA TYR A 197 5.26 12.14 -4.06
C TYR A 197 4.14 11.13 -4.27
N THR A 198 3.21 10.98 -3.33
CA THR A 198 2.07 10.07 -3.46
C THR A 198 0.74 10.73 -3.16
N ARG A 199 -0.32 10.23 -3.81
CA ARG A 199 -1.72 10.52 -3.48
C ARG A 199 -2.47 9.20 -3.29
N GLN A 200 -3.42 9.21 -2.36
CA GLN A 200 -4.37 8.12 -2.13
C GLN A 200 -5.69 8.45 -2.81
#